data_AF-A0A924M8V5-F1
#
_entry.id   AF-A0A924M8V5-F1
#
_cell.length_a   1.000
_cell.length_b   1.000
_cell.length_c   1.000
_cell.angle_alpha   90.00
_cell.angle_beta   90.00
_cell.angle_gamma   90.00
#
_symmetry.space_group_name_H-M   'P 1'
#
loop_
_entity.id
_entity.type
_entity.pdbx_description
1 polymer ?
#
loop_
_entity_poly.entity_id
_entity_poly.type
_entity_poly.pdbx_seq_one_letter_code
_entity_poly.pdbx_strand_id
1 'polypeptide(L)'
;MKFTLVILVIILCSCETNSFDSDKRQIMAKNAIRQKVQGNLSSFTVTGFKEDTLLAYGDTLIKKPLRYTLYFTQKDSAGQLQPHTGVALFTNRGNSLLSSEITDQQP
;
A
#
# COMPACT_ATOMS: atom_id res chain seq x y z
N MET A 1 -12.43 42.51 -17.48
CA MET A 1 -12.97 41.14 -17.25
C MET A 1 -11.92 40.09 -17.60
N LYS A 2 -10.88 39.94 -16.78
CA LYS A 2 -9.77 38.97 -17.01
C LYS A 2 -9.43 38.11 -15.77
N PHE A 3 -10.10 38.35 -14.63
CA PHE A 3 -9.83 37.64 -13.38
C PHE A 3 -10.69 36.37 -13.18
N THR A 4 -11.72 36.16 -14.01
CA THR A 4 -12.65 35.03 -13.84
C THR A 4 -12.08 33.69 -14.35
N LEU A 5 -11.03 33.71 -15.18
CA LEU A 5 -10.46 32.49 -15.77
C LEU A 5 -9.48 31.75 -14.83
N VAL A 6 -8.89 32.43 -13.85
CA VAL A 6 -7.84 31.84 -12.99
C VAL A 6 -8.41 30.94 -11.89
N ILE A 7 -9.65 31.21 -11.45
CA ILE A 7 -10.30 30.44 -10.36
C ILE A 7 -10.72 29.04 -10.84
N LEU A 8 -11.02 28.86 -12.13
CA LEU A 8 -11.47 27.57 -12.69
C LEU A 8 -10.35 26.52 -12.75
N VAL A 9 -9.09 26.94 -12.92
CA VAL A 9 -7.93 26.02 -13.01
C VAL A 9 -7.54 25.44 -11.65
N ILE A 10 -7.74 26.17 -10.55
CA ILE A 10 -7.35 25.71 -9.21
C ILE A 10 -8.29 24.62 -8.69
N ILE A 11 -9.56 24.63 -9.12
CA ILE A 11 -10.58 23.67 -8.65
C ILE A 11 -10.36 22.27 -9.26
N LEU A 12 -9.78 22.17 -10.46
CA LEU A 12 -9.56 20.88 -11.13
C LEU A 12 -8.39 20.07 -10.56
N CYS A 13 -7.42 20.70 -9.88
CA CYS A 13 -6.27 20.01 -9.28
C CYS A 13 -6.57 19.27 -7.96
N SER A 14 -7.74 19.48 -7.34
CA SER A 14 -8.03 18.89 -6.02
C SER A 14 -8.59 17.46 -6.09
N CYS A 15 -8.87 16.93 -7.28
CA CYS A 15 -9.35 15.56 -7.47
C CYS A 15 -8.22 14.56 -7.80
N GLU A 16 -7.11 15.00 -8.39
CA GLU A 16 -6.00 14.12 -8.80
C GLU A 16 -5.07 13.72 -7.65
N THR A 17 -5.05 14.48 -6.56
CA THR A 17 -4.15 14.27 -5.42
C THR A 17 -4.39 12.95 -4.69
N ASN A 18 -5.65 12.56 -4.50
CA ASN A 18 -5.98 11.32 -3.77
C ASN A 18 -5.52 10.06 -4.50
N SER A 19 -5.62 10.02 -5.83
CA SER A 19 -5.16 8.88 -6.64
C SER A 19 -3.63 8.77 -6.61
N PHE A 20 -2.95 9.91 -6.75
CA PHE A 20 -1.49 9.94 -6.76
C PHE A 20 -0.87 9.50 -5.43
N ASP A 21 -1.46 9.91 -4.30
CA ASP A 21 -0.99 9.48 -3.00
C ASP A 21 -1.27 7.99 -2.73
N SER A 22 -2.39 7.45 -3.23
CA SER A 22 -2.67 6.00 -3.18
C SER A 22 -1.64 5.20 -3.98
N ASP A 23 -1.31 5.64 -5.20
CA ASP A 23 -0.35 4.94 -6.06
C ASP A 23 1.06 4.94 -5.45
N LYS A 24 1.48 6.05 -4.85
CA LYS A 24 2.73 6.10 -4.09
C LYS A 24 2.76 5.11 -2.94
N ARG A 25 1.66 4.98 -2.19
CA ARG A 25 1.57 4.04 -1.06
C ARG A 25 1.59 2.59 -1.52
N GLN A 26 0.95 2.27 -2.64
CA GLN A 26 1.05 0.95 -3.25
C GLN A 26 2.50 0.59 -3.58
N ILE A 27 3.26 1.53 -4.15
CA ILE A 27 4.70 1.34 -4.44
C ILE A 27 5.50 1.15 -3.14
N MET A 28 5.25 1.98 -2.12
CA MET A 28 5.92 1.87 -0.82
C MET A 28 5.62 0.53 -0.14
N ALA A 29 4.36 0.10 -0.11
CA ALA A 29 3.93 -1.17 0.46
C ALA A 29 4.57 -2.34 -0.27
N LYS A 30 4.54 -2.32 -1.62
CA LYS A 30 5.19 -3.33 -2.45
C LYS A 30 6.69 -3.43 -2.15
N ASN A 31 7.39 -2.31 -2.07
CA ASN A 31 8.82 -2.30 -1.77
C ASN A 31 9.12 -2.81 -0.35
N ALA A 32 8.35 -2.37 0.65
CA ALA A 32 8.52 -2.79 2.04
C ALA A 32 8.25 -4.29 2.24
N ILE A 33 7.25 -4.84 1.55
CA ILE A 33 6.94 -6.27 1.59
C ILE A 33 7.99 -7.05 0.81
N ARG A 34 8.36 -6.60 -0.39
CA ARG A 34 9.39 -7.25 -1.21
C ARG A 34 10.74 -7.37 -0.50
N GLN A 35 11.12 -6.38 0.30
CA GLN A 35 12.36 -6.43 1.11
C GLN A 35 12.31 -7.50 2.22
N LYS A 36 11.11 -7.91 2.65
CA LYS A 36 10.93 -8.95 3.67
C LYS A 36 10.77 -10.36 3.09
N VAL A 37 10.53 -10.47 1.79
CA VAL A 37 10.42 -11.76 1.11
C VAL A 37 11.78 -12.43 1.14
N GLN A 38 11.84 -13.60 1.78
CA GLN A 38 13.02 -14.45 1.77
C GLN A 38 13.04 -15.28 0.48
N GLY A 39 14.23 -15.56 -0.04
CA GLY A 39 14.39 -16.36 -1.26
C GLY A 39 14.37 -15.55 -2.55
N ASN A 40 13.86 -16.14 -3.64
CA ASN A 40 14.05 -15.60 -4.98
C ASN A 40 13.08 -14.46 -5.31
N LEU A 41 13.58 -13.22 -5.24
CA LEU A 41 12.86 -11.99 -5.56
C LEU A 41 12.44 -11.86 -7.04
N SER A 42 12.98 -12.69 -7.94
CA SER A 42 12.55 -12.71 -9.35
C SER A 42 11.22 -13.42 -9.57
N SER A 43 10.79 -14.23 -8.58
CA SER A 43 9.50 -14.94 -8.63
C SER A 43 8.36 -14.18 -7.94
N PHE A 44 8.66 -13.02 -7.33
CA PHE A 44 7.68 -12.20 -6.63
C PHE A 44 6.69 -11.56 -7.63
N THR A 45 5.47 -12.08 -7.66
CA THR A 45 4.42 -11.62 -8.58
C THR A 45 3.23 -11.12 -7.78
N VAL A 46 2.93 -9.82 -7.86
CA VAL A 46 1.75 -9.24 -7.21
C VAL A 46 0.50 -9.66 -7.98
N THR A 47 -0.47 -10.25 -7.28
CA THR A 47 -1.75 -10.70 -7.84
C THR A 47 -2.91 -9.78 -7.45
N GLY A 48 -2.75 -8.97 -6.41
CA GLY A 48 -3.76 -7.98 -6.01
C GLY A 48 -3.33 -7.11 -4.83
N PHE A 49 -4.14 -6.09 -4.53
CA PHE A 49 -3.96 -5.25 -3.37
C PHE A 49 -5.31 -4.83 -2.79
N LYS A 50 -5.32 -4.47 -1.51
CA LYS A 50 -6.47 -3.92 -0.80
C LYS A 50 -6.00 -2.86 0.21
N GLU A 51 -6.67 -1.72 0.24
CA GLU A 51 -6.48 -0.68 1.27
C GLU A 51 -7.68 -0.71 2.24
N ASP A 52 -7.41 -0.72 3.54
CA ASP A 52 -8.41 -0.58 4.60
C ASP A 52 -7.94 0.47 5.62
N THR A 53 -8.85 1.13 6.31
CA THR A 53 -8.52 1.94 7.50
C THR A 53 -8.82 1.14 8.77
N LEU A 54 -7.86 1.01 9.67
CA LEU A 54 -8.06 0.32 10.95
C LEU A 54 -8.76 1.25 11.95
N LEU A 55 -9.91 0.82 12.46
CA LEU A 55 -10.68 1.60 13.44
C LEU A 55 -10.07 1.54 14.85
N ALA A 56 -9.32 0.49 15.15
CA ALA A 56 -8.59 0.29 16.39
C ALA A 56 -7.15 -0.14 16.07
N TYR A 57 -6.19 0.44 16.77
CA TYR A 57 -4.77 0.10 16.69
C TYR A 57 -4.16 0.19 18.10
N GLY A 58 -3.18 -0.65 18.40
CA GLY A 58 -2.63 -0.79 19.75
C GLY A 58 -1.92 0.46 20.28
N ASP A 59 -1.50 1.35 19.39
CA ASP A 59 -0.90 2.64 19.76
C ASP A 59 -1.95 3.76 19.79
N THR A 60 -2.20 4.29 20.99
CA THR A 60 -3.17 5.38 21.23
C THR A 60 -2.82 6.71 20.55
N LEU A 61 -1.55 6.91 20.15
CA LEU A 61 -1.10 8.10 19.45
C LEU A 61 -1.40 8.02 17.94
N ILE A 62 -1.50 6.80 17.40
CA ILE A 62 -1.77 6.55 15.99
C ILE A 62 -3.29 6.38 15.79
N LYS A 63 -3.96 7.48 15.45
CA LYS A 63 -5.40 7.46 15.15
C LYS A 63 -5.66 7.01 13.72
N LYS A 64 -6.36 5.88 13.55
CA LYS A 64 -6.85 5.37 12.24
C LYS A 64 -5.74 5.07 11.22
N PRO A 65 -4.79 4.15 11.51
CA PRO A 65 -3.76 3.80 10.54
C PRO A 65 -4.36 3.16 9.29
N LEU A 66 -3.69 3.36 8.16
CA LEU A 66 -4.03 2.73 6.88
C LEU A 66 -3.33 1.37 6.80
N ARG A 67 -4.08 0.34 6.42
CA ARG A 67 -3.58 -1.02 6.17
C ARG A 67 -3.63 -1.31 4.69
N TYR A 68 -2.47 -1.53 4.10
CA TYR A 68 -2.34 -2.10 2.76
C TYR A 68 -2.09 -3.60 2.87
N THR A 69 -2.97 -4.38 2.26
CA THR A 69 -2.81 -5.82 2.07
C THR A 69 -2.38 -6.05 0.63
N LEU A 70 -1.29 -6.78 0.44
CA LEU A 70 -0.74 -7.14 -0.87
C LEU A 70 -0.84 -8.65 -1.02
N TYR A 71 -1.50 -9.12 -2.07
CA TYR A 71 -1.53 -10.53 -2.43
C TYR A 71 -0.45 -10.76 -3.48
N PHE A 72 0.39 -11.76 -3.26
CA PHE A 72 1.45 -12.10 -4.20
C PHE A 72 1.72 -13.60 -4.23
N THR A 73 2.33 -14.06 -5.31
CA THR A 73 2.85 -15.42 -5.42
C THR A 73 4.36 -15.41 -5.46
N GLN A 74 4.96 -16.49 -4.95
CA GLN A 74 6.40 -16.73 -5.00
C GLN A 74 6.66 -18.17 -5.44
N LYS A 75 7.74 -18.41 -6.19
CA LYS A 75 8.14 -19.75 -6.57
C LYS A 75 8.98 -20.38 -5.45
N ASP A 76 8.57 -21.54 -4.97
CA ASP A 76 9.34 -22.31 -3.99
C ASP A 76 10.56 -23.00 -4.64
N SER A 77 11.36 -23.68 -3.80
CA SER A 77 12.54 -24.43 -4.24
C SER A 77 12.21 -25.61 -5.18
N ALA A 78 10.98 -26.11 -5.16
CA ALA A 78 10.48 -27.16 -6.05
C ALA A 78 9.89 -26.60 -7.36
N GLY A 79 9.84 -25.27 -7.52
CA GLY A 79 9.32 -24.63 -8.71
C GLY A 79 7.81 -24.37 -8.69
N GLN A 80 7.12 -24.56 -7.57
CA GLN A 80 5.67 -24.35 -7.47
C GLN A 80 5.36 -22.92 -7.02
N LEU A 81 4.27 -22.35 -7.51
CA LEU A 81 3.80 -21.02 -7.11
C LEU A 81 3.02 -21.12 -5.80
N GLN A 82 3.53 -20.49 -4.76
CA GLN A 82 2.91 -20.40 -3.44
C GLN A 82 2.28 -19.02 -3.26
N PRO A 83 1.00 -18.94 -2.85
CA PRO A 83 0.36 -17.67 -2.53
C PRO A 83 0.82 -17.18 -1.14
N HIS A 84 1.01 -15.88 -1.03
CA HIS A 84 1.36 -15.19 0.21
C HIS A 84 0.59 -13.89 0.32
N THR A 85 0.40 -13.45 1.56
CA THR A 85 -0.18 -12.15 1.85
C THR A 85 0.87 -11.30 2.58
N GLY A 86 1.03 -10.05 2.16
CA GLY A 86 1.85 -9.07 2.85
C GLY A 86 0.98 -7.95 3.40
N VAL A 87 1.29 -7.47 4.59
CA VAL A 87 0.60 -6.36 5.22
C VAL A 87 1.59 -5.23 5.46
N ALA A 88 1.21 -4.01 5.09
CA ALA A 88 1.95 -2.79 5.37
C ALA A 88 1.02 -1.80 6.07
N LEU A 89 1.41 -1.34 7.26
CA LEU A 89 0.68 -0.35 8.04
C LEU A 89 1.33 1.01 7.86
N PHE A 90 0.50 2.02 7.63
CA PHE A 90 0.90 3.41 7.50
C PHE A 90 0.19 4.28 8.52
N THR A 91 0.76 5.45 8.79
CA THR A 91 0.04 6.52 9.48
C THR A 91 -1.26 6.86 8.73
N ASN A 92 -2.21 7.52 9.40
CA ASN A 92 -3.47 7.93 8.79
C ASN A 92 -3.32 8.88 7.59
N ARG A 93 -2.19 9.59 7.51
CA ARG A 93 -1.83 10.41 6.35
C ARG A 93 -1.22 9.59 5.22
N GLY A 94 -0.80 8.35 5.49
CA GLY A 94 -0.25 7.45 4.49
C GLY A 94 1.20 7.74 4.08
N ASN A 95 1.83 8.73 4.71
CA ASN A 95 3.16 9.23 4.32
C ASN A 95 4.31 8.49 5.00
N SER A 96 4.00 7.67 6.01
CA SER A 96 5.02 7.00 6.82
C SER A 96 4.59 5.57 7.10
N LEU A 97 5.47 4.63 6.76
CA LEU A 97 5.32 3.21 7.08
C LEU A 97 5.58 3.02 8.58
N LEU A 98 4.62 2.41 9.28
CA LEU A 98 4.70 2.04 10.69
C LEU A 98 5.29 0.64 10.85
N SER A 99 4.80 -0.31 10.06
CA SER A 99 5.28 -1.68 10.06
C SER A 99 4.94 -2.37 8.74
N SER A 100 5.65 -3.45 8.44
CA SER A 100 5.25 -4.39 7.40
C SER A 100 5.59 -5.82 7.80
N GLU A 101 4.80 -6.78 7.33
CA GLU A 101 4.97 -8.20 7.61
C GLU A 101 4.45 -9.05 6.45
N ILE A 102 4.94 -10.28 6.36
CA ILE A 102 4.38 -11.31 5.49
C ILE A 102 3.56 -12.22 6.40
N THR A 103 2.30 -12.39 6.06
CA THR A 103 1.41 -13.36 6.67
C THR A 103 1.18 -14.49 5.67
N ASP A 104 1.59 -15.70 6.05
CA ASP A 104 1.37 -16.91 5.24
C ASP A 104 -0.10 -17.37 5.24
N GLN A 105 -1.01 -16.58 5.83
CA GLN A 105 -2.44 -16.84 5.79
C GLN A 105 -3.12 -15.95 4.76
N GLN A 106 -3.47 -16.56 3.63
CA GLN A 106 -4.59 -16.09 2.83
C GLN A 106 -5.89 -16.53 3.55
N PRO A 107 -6.89 -15.65 3.73
CA PRO A 107 -8.19 -16.06 4.28
C PRO A 107 -8.90 -17.08 3.38
#